data_AF-A0A316P2T8-F1
#
_entry.id   AF-A0A316P2T8-F1
#
_cell.length_a   1.000
_cell.length_b   1.000
_cell.length_c   1.000
_cell.angle_alpha   90.00
_cell.angle_beta   90.00
_cell.angle_gamma   90.00
#
_symmetry.space_group_name_H-M   'P 1'
#
loop_
_entity.id
_entity.type
_entity.pdbx_description
1 polymer ?
#
loop_
_entity_poly.entity_id
_entity_poly.type
_entity_poly.pdbx_seq_one_letter_code
_entity_poly.pdbx_strand_id
1 'polypeptide(L)'
;MGCYTFRHHRGSIMANQRYTLTSYDPVYVVAEEVRIPEEAVRKTALRWLELNVCKEGETPKLNDQWIAKHVEDLNTVEELLIFIRYNMYKDNVEVQQLADQNVICRELATRLVEDLPEDLVEEALYASAYRLEEMLRMNGLQKKDYCEQRGISEEQLDAEVRENTIESLKEDSALAAWADHANYTLSAEDFYEIIPGDSVQDKAYKRRQIELEGRMPQMEEYALKAKALRDVMENAMIKRTPDDKEWMRYGDTSKDVLDANKQFPDNFISL
;
A
#
# COMPACT_ATOMS: atom_id res chain seq x y z
N MET A 1 -3.64 9.03 1.52
CA MET A 1 -4.06 8.94 0.10
C MET A 1 -3.10 7.96 -0.54
N GLY A 2 -3.45 6.67 -0.53
CA GLY A 2 -2.59 5.58 -1.02
C GLY A 2 -2.22 5.82 -2.47
N CYS A 3 -1.01 6.31 -2.68
CA CYS A 3 -0.50 6.71 -3.98
C CYS A 3 -0.16 5.43 -4.75
N TYR A 4 -1.14 4.93 -5.51
CA TYR A 4 -0.82 4.15 -6.69
C TYR A 4 0.06 5.04 -7.58
N THR A 5 1.36 4.83 -7.48
CA THR A 5 2.35 5.51 -8.29
C THR A 5 2.17 5.06 -9.74
N PHE A 6 1.45 5.88 -10.48
CA PHE A 6 1.52 6.11 -11.92
C PHE A 6 2.37 5.06 -12.69
N ARG A 7 1.76 3.91 -13.05
CA ARG A 7 2.35 2.97 -14.02
C ARG A 7 2.21 3.56 -15.42
N HIS A 8 3.21 4.33 -15.84
CA HIS A 8 3.36 4.71 -17.25
C HIS A 8 3.73 3.48 -18.09
N HIS A 9 2.72 2.81 -18.66
CA HIS A 9 2.93 1.99 -19.86
C HIS A 9 2.54 2.85 -21.07
N ARG A 10 3.43 2.93 -22.06
CA ARG A 10 3.12 3.61 -23.32
C ARG A 10 2.10 2.73 -24.04
N GLY A 11 0.87 3.24 -24.18
CA GLY A 11 -0.17 2.53 -24.91
C GLY A 11 0.24 2.28 -26.36
N SER A 12 0.21 1.02 -26.77
CA SER A 12 -0.27 0.62 -28.10
C SER A 12 -0.48 -0.89 -28.30
N ILE A 13 -0.08 -1.78 -27.36
CA ILE A 13 -0.15 -3.24 -27.58
C ILE A 13 -1.25 -3.95 -26.77
N MET A 14 -1.79 -3.34 -25.70
CA MET A 14 -2.75 -4.04 -24.83
C MET A 14 -4.19 -4.16 -25.34
N ALA A 15 -4.52 -3.64 -26.52
CA ALA A 15 -5.91 -3.51 -26.97
C ALA A 15 -6.65 -4.83 -27.28
N ASN A 16 -6.05 -6.02 -27.13
CA ASN A 16 -6.71 -7.29 -27.52
C ASN A 16 -6.37 -8.54 -26.69
N GLN A 17 -5.55 -8.47 -25.64
CA GLN A 17 -5.28 -9.66 -24.83
C GLN A 17 -6.35 -9.80 -23.74
N ARG A 18 -7.23 -10.79 -23.89
CA ARG A 18 -8.18 -11.16 -22.84
C ARG A 18 -7.54 -12.21 -21.93
N TYR A 19 -7.51 -11.92 -20.65
CA TYR A 19 -7.09 -12.85 -19.60
C TYR A 19 -8.30 -13.46 -18.93
N THR A 20 -8.16 -14.69 -18.43
CA THR A 20 -9.19 -15.38 -17.66
C THR A 20 -8.62 -15.94 -16.37
N LEU A 21 -9.50 -16.11 -15.37
CA LEU A 21 -9.15 -16.73 -14.10
C LEU A 21 -9.77 -18.13 -14.00
N THR A 22 -9.06 -19.03 -13.33
CA THR A 22 -9.56 -20.37 -12.99
C THR A 22 -10.76 -20.34 -12.03
N SER A 23 -10.88 -19.31 -11.19
CA SER A 23 -12.05 -19.06 -10.35
C SER A 23 -12.19 -17.58 -10.01
N TYR A 24 -13.45 -17.11 -10.01
CA TYR A 24 -13.88 -15.78 -9.58
C TYR A 24 -14.58 -15.80 -8.21
N ASP A 25 -14.41 -16.89 -7.44
CA ASP A 25 -14.87 -16.96 -6.05
C ASP A 25 -14.03 -16.02 -5.16
N PRO A 26 -14.49 -15.66 -3.95
CA PRO A 26 -13.69 -14.91 -2.99
C PRO A 26 -12.25 -15.43 -2.83
N VAL A 27 -11.31 -14.51 -2.65
CA VAL A 27 -9.90 -14.82 -2.37
C VAL A 27 -9.74 -15.16 -0.90
N TYR A 28 -9.07 -16.27 -0.57
CA TYR A 28 -8.86 -16.74 0.80
C TYR A 28 -7.38 -16.61 1.16
N VAL A 29 -7.02 -15.68 2.04
CA VAL A 29 -5.61 -15.44 2.41
C VAL A 29 -5.39 -15.20 3.91
N VAL A 30 -4.20 -15.56 4.39
CA VAL A 30 -3.72 -15.09 5.70
C VAL A 30 -3.07 -13.72 5.48
N ALA A 31 -3.76 -12.67 5.92
CA ALA A 31 -3.34 -11.28 5.83
C ALA A 31 -2.90 -10.81 7.23
N GLU A 32 -1.64 -11.09 7.55
CA GLU A 32 -1.08 -10.82 8.88
C GLU A 32 -1.14 -9.33 9.25
N GLU A 33 -1.45 -9.07 10.51
CA GLU A 33 -1.43 -7.71 11.04
C GLU A 33 0.01 -7.17 11.06
N VAL A 34 0.21 -6.02 10.43
CA VAL A 34 1.45 -5.26 10.41
C VAL A 34 1.68 -4.70 11.81
N ARG A 35 2.43 -5.45 12.61
CA ARG A 35 2.83 -5.03 13.95
C ARG A 35 4.00 -4.07 13.89
N ILE A 36 3.84 -2.94 14.57
CA ILE A 36 4.92 -1.98 14.76
C ILE A 36 5.89 -2.54 15.79
N PRO A 37 7.18 -2.72 15.48
CA PRO A 37 8.16 -3.22 16.45
C PRO A 37 8.24 -2.31 17.68
N GLU A 38 8.31 -2.90 18.88
CA GLU A 38 8.41 -2.15 20.13
C GLU A 38 9.63 -1.22 20.20
N GLU A 39 10.73 -1.61 19.56
CA GLU A 39 11.92 -0.76 19.43
C GLU A 39 11.62 0.51 18.63
N ALA A 40 10.83 0.41 17.56
CA ALA A 40 10.42 1.56 16.75
C ALA A 40 9.52 2.50 17.57
N VAL A 41 8.59 1.96 18.37
CA VAL A 41 7.74 2.75 19.28
C VAL A 41 8.60 3.52 20.29
N ARG A 42 9.58 2.86 20.92
CA ARG A 42 10.50 3.49 21.89
C ARG A 42 11.36 4.58 21.26
N LYS A 43 11.87 4.36 20.04
CA LYS A 43 12.66 5.35 19.31
C LYS A 43 11.82 6.57 18.93
N THR A 44 10.59 6.35 18.47
CA THR A 44 9.64 7.42 18.17
C THR A 44 9.25 8.20 19.43
N ALA A 45 9.07 7.53 20.56
CA ALA A 45 8.80 8.18 21.85
C ALA A 45 9.93 9.11 22.28
N LEU A 46 11.20 8.67 22.19
CA LEU A 46 12.35 9.52 22.47
C LEU A 46 12.41 10.73 21.53
N ARG A 47 12.17 10.51 20.23
CA ARG A 47 12.15 11.61 19.25
C ARG A 47 11.01 12.59 19.51
N TRP A 48 9.84 12.10 19.92
CA TRP A 48 8.70 12.93 20.28
C TRP A 48 9.00 13.78 21.51
N LEU A 49 9.61 13.21 22.56
CA LEU A 49 10.06 13.96 23.74
C LEU A 49 11.10 15.03 23.35
N GLU A 50 12.06 14.70 22.49
CA GLU A 50 13.08 15.64 22.01
C GLU A 50 12.46 16.86 21.29
N LEU A 51 11.45 16.62 20.45
CA LEU A 51 10.85 17.66 19.63
C LEU A 51 9.80 18.51 20.36
N ASN A 52 9.05 17.91 21.28
CA ASN A 52 7.87 18.56 21.89
C ASN A 52 8.09 18.99 23.34
N VAL A 53 9.07 18.41 24.04
CA VAL A 53 9.22 18.55 25.50
C VAL A 53 10.57 19.11 25.88
N CYS A 54 11.65 18.60 25.28
CA CYS A 54 13.01 19.03 25.58
C CYS A 54 13.27 20.47 25.13
N LYS A 55 13.98 21.23 25.96
CA LYS A 55 14.55 22.52 25.55
C LYS A 55 15.79 22.29 24.69
N GLU A 56 16.22 23.33 23.98
CA GLU A 56 17.40 23.27 23.11
C GLU A 56 18.64 22.74 23.86
N GLY A 57 19.19 21.62 23.40
CA GLY A 57 20.35 20.94 24.02
C GLY A 57 20.03 19.96 25.16
N GLU A 58 18.76 19.78 25.54
CA GLU A 58 18.33 18.78 26.53
C GLU A 58 18.13 17.41 25.88
N THR A 59 18.54 16.35 26.57
CA THR A 59 18.37 14.97 26.10
C THR A 59 17.16 14.31 26.76
N PRO A 60 16.22 13.73 25.99
CA PRO A 60 15.05 13.07 26.54
C PRO A 60 15.46 11.80 27.29
N LYS A 61 14.72 11.48 28.36
CA LYS A 61 14.91 10.24 29.12
C LYS A 61 13.61 9.49 29.25
N LEU A 62 13.62 8.22 28.85
CA LEU A 62 12.47 7.33 28.95
C LEU A 62 12.40 6.70 30.35
N ASN A 63 12.00 7.48 31.36
CA ASN A 63 11.70 6.98 32.71
C ASN A 63 10.53 7.77 33.34
N ASP A 64 9.79 7.14 34.24
CA ASP A 64 8.54 7.68 34.79
C ASP A 64 8.73 9.03 35.49
N GLN A 65 9.80 9.16 36.28
CA GLN A 65 10.09 10.41 37.01
C GLN A 65 10.34 11.59 36.07
N TRP A 66 10.97 11.33 34.91
CA TRP A 66 11.22 12.36 33.92
C TRP A 66 9.94 12.73 33.19
N ILE A 67 9.11 11.75 32.83
CA ILE A 67 7.85 11.97 32.12
C ILE A 67 6.87 12.77 32.98
N ALA A 68 6.60 12.35 34.22
CA ALA A 68 5.69 13.05 35.14
C ALA A 68 6.09 14.50 35.43
N LYS A 69 7.35 14.86 35.20
CA LYS A 69 7.87 16.21 35.44
C LYS A 69 7.80 17.12 34.20
N HIS A 70 7.89 16.55 33.00
CA HIS A 70 8.07 17.34 31.78
C HIS A 70 6.91 17.20 30.78
N VAL A 71 6.10 16.15 30.90
CA VAL A 71 4.95 15.91 30.03
C VAL A 71 3.67 16.19 30.80
N GLU A 72 2.91 17.18 30.36
CA GLU A 72 1.58 17.45 30.89
C GLU A 72 0.65 16.27 30.52
N ASP A 73 -0.22 15.87 31.44
CA ASP A 73 -1.20 14.77 31.29
C ASP A 73 -0.67 13.32 31.23
N LEU A 74 0.66 13.08 31.27
CA LEU A 74 1.24 11.73 31.31
C LEU A 74 2.19 11.56 32.51
N ASN A 75 2.05 10.48 33.27
CA ASN A 75 2.80 10.21 34.50
C ASN A 75 3.79 9.06 34.36
N THR A 76 3.64 8.19 33.35
CA THR A 76 4.46 6.99 33.21
C THR A 76 5.00 6.79 31.78
N VAL A 77 6.08 6.02 31.66
CA VAL A 77 6.60 5.56 30.36
C VAL A 77 5.54 4.77 29.62
N GLU A 78 4.75 3.95 30.31
CA GLU A 78 3.73 3.13 29.67
C GLU A 78 2.64 4.00 29.01
N GLU A 79 2.14 5.02 29.70
CA GLU A 79 1.16 5.96 29.13
C GLU A 79 1.71 6.70 27.89
N LEU A 80 2.98 7.13 27.94
CA LEU A 80 3.65 7.72 26.78
C LEU A 80 3.78 6.72 25.62
N LEU A 81 4.20 5.49 25.90
CA LEU A 81 4.34 4.47 24.84
C LEU A 81 2.98 4.12 24.24
N ILE A 82 1.91 4.08 25.02
CA ILE A 82 0.55 3.89 24.51
C ILE A 82 0.15 5.05 23.59
N PHE A 83 0.37 6.30 24.02
CA PHE A 83 0.09 7.48 23.19
C PHE A 83 0.84 7.46 21.85
N ILE A 84 2.13 7.10 21.89
CA ILE A 84 2.96 7.00 20.68
C ILE A 84 2.46 5.85 19.80
N ARG A 85 2.19 4.69 20.39
CA ARG A 85 1.68 3.51 19.68
C ARG A 85 0.34 3.82 19.00
N TYR A 86 -0.58 4.50 19.67
CA TYR A 86 -1.85 4.96 19.10
C TYR A 86 -1.64 5.84 17.87
N ASN A 87 -0.76 6.87 17.97
CA ASN A 87 -0.48 7.75 16.84
C ASN A 87 0.19 7.00 15.68
N MET A 88 1.12 6.10 15.99
CA MET A 88 1.77 5.30 14.96
C MET A 88 0.78 4.38 14.25
N TYR A 89 -0.14 3.72 14.96
CA TYR A 89 -1.16 2.86 14.32
C TYR A 89 -2.21 3.63 13.53
N LYS A 90 -2.64 4.80 14.03
CA LYS A 90 -3.50 5.72 13.28
C LYS A 90 -2.90 6.06 11.92
N ASP A 91 -1.58 6.24 11.86
CA ASP A 91 -0.87 6.54 10.61
C ASP A 91 -0.51 5.25 9.82
N ASN A 92 -0.57 4.07 10.45
CA ASN A 92 -0.24 2.76 9.85
C ASN A 92 -1.41 2.13 9.06
N VAL A 93 -2.60 2.75 9.10
CA VAL A 93 -3.80 2.26 8.39
C VAL A 93 -3.53 1.99 6.91
N GLU A 94 -2.87 2.93 6.24
CA GLU A 94 -2.55 2.78 4.81
C GLU A 94 -1.53 1.66 4.56
N VAL A 95 -0.59 1.45 5.49
CA VAL A 95 0.41 0.38 5.40
C VAL A 95 -0.25 -0.98 5.54
N GLN A 96 -1.17 -1.16 6.50
CA GLN A 96 -1.93 -2.40 6.64
C GLN A 96 -2.77 -2.69 5.40
N GLN A 97 -3.49 -1.69 4.89
CA GLN A 97 -4.30 -1.85 3.68
C GLN A 97 -3.45 -2.29 2.49
N LEU A 98 -2.26 -1.70 2.31
CA LEU A 98 -1.34 -2.08 1.26
C LEU A 98 -0.79 -3.50 1.45
N ALA A 99 -0.45 -3.89 2.68
CA ALA A 99 0.00 -5.25 2.99
C ALA A 99 -1.09 -6.29 2.67
N ASP A 100 -2.32 -6.05 3.11
CA ASP A 100 -3.48 -6.90 2.83
C ASP A 100 -3.73 -6.99 1.32
N GLN A 101 -3.68 -5.86 0.62
CA GLN A 101 -3.82 -5.78 -0.84
C GLN A 101 -2.79 -6.64 -1.57
N ASN A 102 -1.51 -6.55 -1.18
CA ASN A 102 -0.45 -7.31 -1.84
C ASN A 102 -0.69 -8.81 -1.72
N VAL A 103 -1.08 -9.30 -0.53
CA VAL A 103 -1.32 -10.74 -0.33
C VAL A 103 -2.55 -11.20 -1.12
N ILE A 104 -3.63 -10.41 -1.12
CA ILE A 104 -4.87 -10.72 -1.85
C ILE A 104 -4.62 -10.74 -3.37
N CYS A 105 -3.94 -9.73 -3.91
CA CYS A 105 -3.62 -9.65 -5.34
C CYS A 105 -2.69 -10.79 -5.76
N ARG A 106 -1.68 -11.12 -4.96
CA ARG A 106 -0.76 -12.23 -5.24
C ARG A 106 -1.50 -13.56 -5.30
N GLU A 107 -2.43 -13.80 -4.37
CA GLU A 107 -3.27 -15.01 -4.40
C GLU A 107 -4.20 -15.01 -5.63
N LEU A 108 -4.82 -13.87 -5.97
CA LEU A 108 -5.64 -13.76 -7.19
C LEU A 108 -4.82 -14.07 -8.45
N ALA A 109 -3.57 -13.59 -8.52
CA ALA A 109 -2.67 -13.79 -9.65
C ALA A 109 -2.31 -15.26 -9.88
N THR A 110 -2.37 -16.12 -8.85
CA THR A 110 -2.17 -17.57 -9.00
C THR A 110 -3.25 -18.24 -9.85
N ARG A 111 -4.41 -17.58 -9.98
CA ARG A 111 -5.57 -18.07 -10.74
C ARG A 111 -5.52 -17.74 -12.21
N LEU A 112 -4.56 -16.91 -12.65
CA LEU A 112 -4.39 -16.53 -14.05
C LEU A 112 -4.14 -17.77 -14.92
N VAL A 113 -4.94 -17.93 -15.98
CA VAL A 113 -4.86 -19.11 -16.87
C VAL A 113 -3.78 -18.94 -17.92
N GLU A 114 -3.68 -17.75 -18.51
CA GLU A 114 -2.78 -17.48 -19.62
C GLU A 114 -1.40 -17.03 -19.14
N ASP A 115 -0.36 -17.40 -19.91
CA ASP A 115 0.96 -16.85 -19.73
C ASP A 115 1.03 -15.38 -20.19
N LEU A 116 1.89 -14.62 -19.53
CA LEU A 116 2.14 -13.23 -19.91
C LEU A 116 2.91 -13.20 -21.25
N PRO A 117 2.47 -12.39 -22.24
CA PRO A 117 3.18 -12.22 -23.50
C PRO A 117 4.61 -11.72 -23.29
N GLU A 118 5.57 -12.27 -24.04
CA GLU A 118 6.99 -11.91 -23.92
C GLU A 118 7.23 -10.40 -24.16
N ASP A 119 6.64 -9.84 -25.21
CA ASP A 119 6.74 -8.40 -25.53
C ASP A 119 6.24 -7.52 -24.37
N LEU A 120 5.16 -7.94 -23.69
CA LEU A 120 4.59 -7.21 -22.56
C LEU A 120 5.52 -7.26 -21.34
N VAL A 121 6.12 -8.43 -21.09
CA VAL A 121 7.09 -8.62 -20.02
C VAL A 121 8.34 -7.78 -20.28
N GLU A 122 8.87 -7.79 -21.51
CA GLU A 122 10.04 -7.00 -21.88
C GLU A 122 9.81 -5.50 -21.72
N GLU A 123 8.66 -4.99 -22.19
CA GLU A 123 8.29 -3.57 -22.03
C GLU A 123 8.20 -3.19 -20.55
N ALA A 124 7.54 -4.02 -19.74
CA ALA A 124 7.38 -3.79 -18.31
C ALA A 124 8.74 -3.76 -17.59
N LEU A 125 9.64 -4.69 -17.92
CA LEU A 125 10.98 -4.77 -17.35
C LEU A 125 11.82 -3.55 -17.72
N TYR A 126 11.80 -3.14 -18.98
CA TYR A 126 12.49 -1.93 -19.43
C TYR A 126 11.98 -0.68 -18.69
N ALA A 127 10.66 -0.53 -18.58
CA ALA A 127 10.06 0.59 -17.88
C ALA A 127 10.39 0.58 -16.38
N SER A 128 10.48 -0.60 -15.76
CA SER A 128 10.85 -0.76 -14.34
C SER A 128 12.31 -0.40 -14.06
N ALA A 129 13.22 -0.89 -14.91
CA ALA A 129 14.64 -0.53 -14.83
C ALA A 129 14.85 0.98 -15.01
N TYR A 130 14.18 1.58 -15.99
CA TYR A 130 14.24 3.04 -16.19
C TYR A 130 13.73 3.82 -14.97
N ARG A 131 12.62 3.40 -14.36
CA ARG A 131 12.10 4.04 -13.13
C ARG A 131 13.07 3.93 -11.97
N LEU A 132 13.74 2.78 -11.81
CA LEU A 132 14.76 2.60 -10.77
C LEU A 132 15.93 3.56 -11.00
N GLU A 133 16.44 3.64 -12.23
CA GLU A 133 17.53 4.56 -12.58
C GLU A 133 17.15 6.04 -12.34
N GLU A 134 15.95 6.44 -12.74
CA GLU A 134 15.43 7.78 -12.51
C GLU A 134 15.32 8.08 -11.00
N MET A 135 14.81 7.14 -10.21
CA MET A 135 14.70 7.27 -8.76
C MET A 135 16.07 7.41 -8.10
N LEU A 136 17.06 6.60 -8.51
CA LEU A 136 18.44 6.72 -8.03
C LEU A 136 19.04 8.07 -8.40
N ARG A 137 18.86 8.52 -9.64
CA ARG A 137 19.35 9.82 -10.11
C ARG A 137 18.75 10.99 -9.33
N MET A 138 17.45 10.97 -9.08
CA MET A 138 16.76 12.02 -8.32
C MET A 138 17.24 12.09 -6.87
N ASN A 139 17.69 10.97 -6.30
CA ASN A 139 18.26 10.92 -4.95
C ASN A 139 19.79 11.13 -4.94
N GLY A 140 20.43 11.37 -6.09
CA GLY A 140 21.87 11.55 -6.20
C GLY A 140 22.68 10.29 -5.84
N LEU A 141 22.07 9.11 -5.95
CA LEU A 141 22.69 7.82 -5.64
C LEU A 141 23.10 7.09 -6.92
N GLN A 142 24.25 6.42 -6.90
CA GLN A 142 24.54 5.41 -7.91
C GLN A 142 23.95 4.06 -7.53
N LYS A 143 23.69 3.19 -8.51
CA LYS A 143 23.20 1.82 -8.29
C LYS A 143 24.08 1.07 -7.30
N LYS A 144 25.41 1.20 -7.45
CA LYS A 144 26.39 0.60 -6.55
C LYS A 144 26.23 1.07 -5.10
N ASP A 145 26.13 2.38 -4.87
CA ASP A 145 25.97 2.94 -3.52
C ASP A 145 24.66 2.47 -2.86
N TYR A 146 23.59 2.39 -3.66
CA TYR A 146 22.29 1.88 -3.21
C TYR A 146 22.37 0.39 -2.83
N CYS A 147 23.07 -0.42 -3.61
CA CYS A 147 23.31 -1.83 -3.32
C CYS A 147 24.17 -2.01 -2.05
N GLU A 148 25.23 -1.21 -1.89
CA GLU A 148 26.09 -1.22 -0.70
C GLU A 148 25.31 -0.86 0.58
N GLN A 149 24.44 0.15 0.54
CA GLN A 149 23.59 0.53 1.67
C GLN A 149 22.61 -0.57 2.09
N ARG A 150 22.10 -1.35 1.12
CA ARG A 150 21.19 -2.47 1.37
C ARG A 150 21.91 -3.79 1.66
N GLY A 151 23.22 -3.87 1.44
CA GLY A 151 23.99 -5.10 1.59
C GLY A 151 23.68 -6.16 0.53
N ILE A 152 23.26 -5.76 -0.68
CA ILE A 152 22.94 -6.65 -1.81
C ILE A 152 23.91 -6.41 -2.97
N SER A 153 24.01 -7.36 -3.91
CA SER A 153 24.73 -7.16 -5.18
C SER A 153 23.85 -6.48 -6.23
N GLU A 154 24.48 -5.94 -7.28
CA GLU A 154 23.74 -5.34 -8.40
C GLU A 154 22.89 -6.37 -9.14
N GLU A 155 23.37 -7.61 -9.27
CA GLU A 155 22.62 -8.72 -9.87
C GLU A 155 21.42 -9.13 -9.01
N GLN A 156 21.55 -9.08 -7.68
CA GLN A 156 20.43 -9.31 -6.77
C GLN A 156 19.37 -8.22 -6.92
N LEU A 157 19.78 -6.95 -7.03
CA LEU A 157 18.84 -5.86 -7.29
C LEU A 157 18.10 -6.04 -8.61
N ASP A 158 18.80 -6.40 -9.69
CA ASP A 158 18.17 -6.62 -11.00
C ASP A 158 17.21 -7.82 -10.97
N ALA A 159 17.57 -8.88 -10.24
CA ALA A 159 16.70 -10.04 -10.05
C ALA A 159 15.43 -9.67 -9.26
N GLU A 160 15.57 -8.92 -8.15
CA GLU A 160 14.43 -8.40 -7.38
C GLU A 160 13.51 -7.53 -8.24
N VAL A 161 14.07 -6.60 -9.01
CA VAL A 161 13.29 -5.73 -9.92
C VAL A 161 12.55 -6.57 -10.95
N ARG A 162 13.20 -7.58 -11.52
CA ARG A 162 12.60 -8.47 -12.50
C ARG A 162 11.44 -9.26 -11.90
N GLU A 163 11.66 -9.90 -10.75
CA GLU A 163 10.64 -10.69 -10.05
C GLU A 163 9.43 -9.82 -9.69
N ASN A 164 9.67 -8.70 -9.01
CA ASN A 164 8.61 -7.76 -8.61
C ASN A 164 7.82 -7.22 -9.80
N THR A 165 8.48 -6.97 -10.94
CA THR A 165 7.83 -6.48 -12.16
C THR A 165 6.93 -7.56 -12.77
N ILE A 166 7.39 -8.81 -12.82
CA ILE A 166 6.60 -9.92 -13.35
C ILE A 166 5.41 -10.22 -12.43
N GLU A 167 5.62 -10.24 -11.11
CA GLU A 167 4.53 -10.43 -10.15
C GLU A 167 3.48 -9.33 -10.29
N SER A 168 3.93 -8.07 -10.30
CA SER A 168 3.07 -6.90 -10.52
C SER A 168 2.27 -6.97 -11.82
N LEU A 169 2.83 -7.54 -12.88
CA LEU A 169 2.17 -7.69 -14.17
C LEU A 169 1.12 -8.82 -14.13
N LYS A 170 1.38 -9.91 -13.42
CA LYS A 170 0.39 -10.98 -13.20
C LYS A 170 -0.81 -10.48 -12.39
N GLU A 171 -0.54 -9.71 -11.34
CA GLU A 171 -1.59 -9.08 -10.53
C GLU A 171 -2.47 -8.15 -11.36
N ASP A 172 -1.86 -7.27 -12.17
CA ASP A 172 -2.60 -6.37 -13.07
C ASP A 172 -3.45 -7.15 -14.09
N SER A 173 -2.89 -8.20 -14.69
CA SER A 173 -3.61 -9.06 -15.64
C SER A 173 -4.76 -9.80 -14.99
N ALA A 174 -4.61 -10.25 -13.74
CA ALA A 174 -5.67 -10.91 -12.99
C ALA A 174 -6.82 -9.94 -12.63
N LEU A 175 -6.50 -8.70 -12.27
CA LEU A 175 -7.49 -7.64 -12.04
C LEU A 175 -8.22 -7.25 -13.34
N ALA A 176 -7.51 -7.24 -14.47
CA ALA A 176 -8.13 -7.03 -15.78
C ALA A 176 -9.12 -8.16 -16.11
N ALA A 177 -8.73 -9.42 -15.90
CA ALA A 177 -9.60 -10.59 -16.08
C ALA A 177 -10.84 -10.53 -15.18
N TRP A 178 -10.70 -10.04 -13.94
CA TRP A 178 -11.82 -9.82 -13.02
C TRP A 178 -12.77 -8.73 -13.52
N ALA A 179 -12.22 -7.59 -13.95
CA ALA A 179 -13.02 -6.49 -14.49
C ALA A 179 -13.82 -6.90 -15.73
N ASP A 180 -13.20 -7.67 -16.63
CA ASP A 180 -13.83 -8.19 -17.84
C ASP A 180 -14.96 -9.18 -17.50
N HIS A 181 -14.72 -10.10 -16.56
CA HIS A 181 -15.73 -11.08 -16.13
C HIS A 181 -16.93 -10.40 -15.45
N ALA A 182 -16.68 -9.42 -14.58
CA ALA A 182 -17.72 -8.67 -13.90
C ALA A 182 -18.46 -7.69 -14.82
N ASN A 183 -17.92 -7.44 -16.03
CA ASN A 183 -18.46 -6.52 -17.02
C ASN A 183 -18.78 -5.15 -16.43
N TYR A 184 -17.81 -4.58 -15.69
CA TYR A 184 -18.01 -3.31 -15.01
C TYR A 184 -18.23 -2.16 -15.99
N THR A 185 -19.13 -1.26 -15.60
CA THR A 185 -19.29 0.05 -16.24
C THR A 185 -18.67 1.14 -15.37
N LEU A 186 -18.00 2.08 -16.00
CA LEU A 186 -17.40 3.24 -15.32
C LEU A 186 -18.41 4.37 -15.16
N SER A 187 -18.45 4.92 -13.96
CA SER A 187 -19.16 6.15 -13.60
C SER A 187 -18.17 7.31 -13.46
N ALA A 188 -18.67 8.54 -13.32
CA ALA A 188 -17.81 9.70 -13.04
C ALA A 188 -17.04 9.55 -11.72
N GLU A 189 -17.63 8.90 -10.71
CA GLU A 189 -17.04 8.66 -9.39
C GLU A 189 -15.80 7.77 -9.48
N ASP A 190 -15.83 6.73 -10.32
CA ASP A 190 -14.69 5.82 -10.53
C ASP A 190 -13.45 6.58 -11.03
N PHE A 191 -13.64 7.62 -11.84
CA PHE A 191 -12.54 8.50 -12.28
C PHE A 191 -12.07 9.46 -11.19
N TYR A 192 -12.98 9.95 -10.34
CA TYR A 192 -12.61 10.86 -9.25
C TYR A 192 -11.80 10.17 -8.16
N GLU A 193 -12.00 8.87 -7.93
CA GLU A 193 -11.21 8.13 -6.95
C GLU A 193 -9.75 7.98 -7.39
N ILE A 194 -9.51 7.76 -8.68
CA ILE A 194 -8.17 7.49 -9.21
C ILE A 194 -7.40 8.76 -9.62
N ILE A 195 -8.09 9.89 -9.87
CA ILE A 195 -7.42 11.16 -10.17
C ILE A 195 -6.91 11.78 -8.86
N PRO A 196 -5.59 12.03 -8.74
CA PRO A 196 -5.06 12.73 -7.59
C PRO A 196 -5.56 14.17 -7.55
N GLY A 197 -5.94 14.67 -6.39
CA GLY A 197 -6.38 16.05 -6.20
C GLY A 197 -7.27 16.21 -4.96
N ASP A 198 -7.26 17.41 -4.40
CA ASP A 198 -7.93 17.70 -3.12
C ASP A 198 -9.36 18.23 -3.29
N SER A 199 -9.74 18.65 -4.52
CA SER A 199 -11.06 19.19 -4.82
C SER A 199 -11.65 18.59 -6.10
N VAL A 200 -12.98 18.62 -6.19
CA VAL A 200 -13.72 18.19 -7.39
C VAL A 200 -13.29 19.02 -8.60
N GLN A 201 -13.04 20.33 -8.42
CA GLN A 201 -12.59 21.19 -9.51
C GLN A 201 -11.19 20.81 -10.03
N ASP A 202 -10.24 20.51 -9.13
CA ASP A 202 -8.89 20.09 -9.52
C ASP A 202 -8.91 18.75 -10.26
N LYS A 203 -9.68 17.79 -9.75
CA LYS A 203 -9.84 16.48 -10.42
C LYS A 203 -10.50 16.63 -11.80
N ALA A 204 -11.53 17.47 -11.93
CA ALA A 204 -12.17 17.74 -13.22
C ALA A 204 -11.21 18.42 -14.22
N TYR A 205 -10.36 19.34 -13.75
CA TYR A 205 -9.34 19.96 -14.58
C TYR A 205 -8.32 18.93 -15.08
N LYS A 206 -7.79 18.07 -14.20
CA LYS A 206 -6.85 17.01 -14.55
C LYS A 206 -7.45 15.99 -15.50
N ARG A 207 -8.72 15.60 -15.31
CA ARG A 207 -9.47 14.77 -16.25
C ARG A 207 -9.47 15.39 -17.65
N ARG A 208 -9.78 16.68 -17.75
CA ARG A 208 -9.79 17.39 -19.03
C ARG A 208 -8.40 17.40 -19.70
N GLN A 209 -7.32 17.51 -18.92
CA GLN A 209 -5.96 17.40 -19.48
C GLN A 209 -5.69 16.00 -20.05
N ILE A 210 -6.08 14.94 -19.32
CA ILE A 210 -5.97 13.54 -19.80
C ILE A 210 -6.77 13.34 -21.10
N GLU A 211 -7.97 13.91 -21.18
CA GLU A 211 -8.80 13.93 -22.40
C GLU A 211 -8.09 14.62 -23.57
N LEU A 212 -7.53 15.82 -23.34
CA LEU A 212 -6.81 16.57 -24.36
C LEU A 212 -5.52 15.90 -24.83
N GLU A 213 -4.84 15.18 -23.94
CA GLU A 213 -3.64 14.39 -24.23
C GLU A 213 -3.95 13.05 -24.93
N GLY A 214 -5.22 12.71 -25.15
CA GLY A 214 -5.63 11.45 -25.77
C GLY A 214 -5.38 10.22 -24.88
N ARG A 215 -5.28 10.43 -23.56
CA ARG A 215 -4.90 9.41 -22.58
C ARG A 215 -6.09 8.77 -21.85
N MET A 216 -7.30 8.99 -22.35
CA MET A 216 -8.53 8.43 -21.78
C MET A 216 -8.59 6.91 -21.82
N PRO A 217 -8.20 6.21 -22.90
CA PRO A 217 -8.27 4.75 -22.92
C PRO A 217 -7.45 4.10 -21.81
N GLN A 218 -6.24 4.61 -21.54
CA GLN A 218 -5.40 4.11 -20.45
C GLN A 218 -6.01 4.41 -19.08
N MET A 219 -6.68 5.56 -18.96
CA MET A 219 -7.37 5.93 -17.73
C MET A 219 -8.60 5.06 -17.45
N GLU A 220 -9.36 4.72 -18.49
CA GLU A 220 -10.51 3.82 -18.40
C GLU A 220 -10.09 2.41 -17.98
N GLU A 221 -9.04 1.86 -18.60
CA GLU A 221 -8.48 0.57 -18.20
C GLU A 221 -8.03 0.59 -16.73
N TYR A 222 -7.38 1.67 -16.31
CA TYR A 222 -6.95 1.83 -14.92
C TYR A 222 -8.14 1.94 -13.96
N ALA A 223 -9.19 2.67 -14.32
CA ALA A 223 -10.41 2.78 -13.52
C ALA A 223 -11.12 1.43 -13.36
N LEU A 224 -11.17 0.62 -14.42
CA LEU A 224 -11.75 -0.73 -14.38
C LEU A 224 -10.98 -1.64 -13.43
N LYS A 225 -9.64 -1.63 -13.50
CA LYS A 225 -8.79 -2.40 -12.59
C LYS A 225 -8.89 -1.93 -11.15
N ALA A 226 -8.95 -0.62 -10.90
CA ALA A 226 -9.16 -0.07 -9.56
C ALA A 226 -10.53 -0.48 -8.97
N LYS A 227 -11.57 -0.53 -9.80
CA LYS A 227 -12.90 -1.00 -9.40
C LYS A 227 -12.91 -2.50 -9.10
N ALA A 228 -12.28 -3.30 -9.94
CA ALA A 228 -12.09 -4.73 -9.70
C ALA A 228 -11.32 -5.00 -8.42
N LEU A 229 -10.22 -4.26 -8.19
CA LEU A 229 -9.45 -4.35 -6.95
C LEU A 229 -10.32 -4.08 -5.72
N ARG A 230 -11.14 -3.03 -5.76
CA ARG A 230 -12.04 -2.69 -4.65
C ARG A 230 -13.01 -3.83 -4.36
N ASP A 231 -13.61 -4.42 -5.40
CA ASP A 231 -14.55 -5.54 -5.27
C ASP A 231 -13.87 -6.81 -4.75
N VAL A 232 -12.69 -7.16 -5.28
CA VAL A 232 -11.89 -8.29 -4.81
C VAL A 232 -11.51 -8.10 -3.34
N MET A 233 -11.02 -6.92 -2.98
CA MET A 233 -10.67 -6.58 -1.60
C MET A 233 -11.89 -6.65 -0.69
N GLU A 234 -13.01 -6.05 -1.05
CA GLU A 234 -14.21 -6.03 -0.21
C GLU A 234 -14.74 -7.44 0.07
N ASN A 235 -14.63 -8.33 -0.90
CA ASN A 235 -15.14 -9.70 -0.82
C ASN A 235 -14.10 -10.74 -0.41
N ALA A 236 -12.82 -10.37 -0.27
CA ALA A 236 -11.78 -11.28 0.17
C ALA A 236 -12.08 -11.81 1.58
N MET A 237 -11.81 -13.10 1.78
CA MET A 237 -11.91 -13.79 3.05
C MET A 237 -10.51 -13.87 3.65
N ILE A 238 -10.33 -13.25 4.81
CA ILE A 238 -9.03 -13.13 5.46
C ILE A 238 -8.98 -13.78 6.83
N LYS A 239 -7.77 -14.19 7.22
CA LYS A 239 -7.36 -14.48 8.59
C LYS A 239 -6.21 -13.56 8.98
N ARG A 240 -6.16 -13.10 10.22
CA ARG A 240 -5.05 -12.26 10.74
C ARG A 240 -3.90 -13.10 11.27
N THR A 241 -4.18 -14.33 11.66
CA THR A 241 -3.17 -15.32 11.99
C THR A 241 -3.47 -16.66 11.32
N PRO A 242 -2.46 -17.50 11.02
CA PRO A 242 -2.68 -18.83 10.49
C PRO A 242 -3.59 -19.71 11.37
N ASP A 243 -3.61 -19.44 12.68
CA ASP A 243 -4.34 -20.22 13.68
C ASP A 243 -5.80 -19.76 13.87
N ASP A 244 -6.22 -18.65 13.25
CA ASP A 244 -7.60 -18.17 13.33
C ASP A 244 -8.56 -19.25 12.80
N LYS A 245 -9.64 -19.53 13.54
CA LYS A 245 -10.57 -20.61 13.19
C LYS A 245 -11.55 -20.22 12.09
N GLU A 246 -11.89 -18.94 12.02
CA GLU A 246 -12.93 -18.42 11.14
C GLU A 246 -12.32 -17.51 10.08
N TRP A 247 -12.92 -17.56 8.89
CA TRP A 247 -12.61 -16.63 7.81
C TRP A 247 -13.53 -15.42 7.92
N MET A 248 -12.96 -14.22 7.87
CA MET A 248 -13.73 -12.99 7.93
C MET A 248 -13.66 -12.24 6.61
N ARG A 249 -14.78 -11.64 6.19
CA ARG A 249 -14.79 -10.79 5.00
C ARG A 249 -14.00 -9.50 5.29
N TYR A 250 -13.08 -9.15 4.41
CA TYR A 250 -12.24 -7.96 4.57
C TYR A 250 -13.07 -6.67 4.59
N GLY A 251 -14.13 -6.57 3.77
CA GLY A 251 -15.06 -5.43 3.81
C GLY A 251 -15.73 -5.22 5.17
N ASP A 252 -15.93 -6.29 5.94
CA ASP A 252 -16.60 -6.24 7.24
C ASP A 252 -15.61 -5.94 8.39
N THR A 253 -14.34 -6.33 8.23
CA THR A 253 -13.30 -6.23 9.28
C THR A 253 -12.33 -5.08 9.08
N SER A 254 -12.18 -4.57 7.86
CA SER A 254 -11.31 -3.42 7.57
C SER A 254 -11.73 -2.17 8.36
N LYS A 255 -13.01 -1.99 8.71
CA LYS A 255 -13.44 -0.89 9.56
C LYS A 255 -13.04 -1.06 11.04
N ASP A 256 -12.90 -2.30 11.50
CA ASP A 256 -12.61 -2.64 12.90
C ASP A 256 -11.11 -2.72 13.20
N VAL A 257 -10.31 -3.23 12.25
CA VAL A 257 -8.84 -3.33 12.39
C VAL A 257 -8.17 -1.96 12.25
N LEU A 258 -8.80 -1.04 11.51
CA LEU A 258 -8.32 0.34 11.33
C LEU A 258 -8.81 1.28 12.44
N ASP A 259 -9.67 0.81 13.35
CA ASP A 259 -10.08 1.54 14.55
C ASP A 259 -9.01 1.35 15.63
N ALA A 260 -8.12 2.35 15.73
CA ALA A 260 -7.06 2.37 16.72
C ALA A 260 -7.58 2.14 18.15
N ASN A 261 -8.84 2.47 18.46
CA ASN A 261 -9.40 2.28 19.81
C ASN A 261 -9.63 0.80 20.17
N LYS A 262 -9.88 -0.09 19.20
CA LYS A 262 -10.08 -1.53 19.43
C LYS A 262 -8.77 -2.31 19.56
N GLN A 263 -7.65 -1.68 19.25
CA GLN A 263 -6.31 -2.25 19.43
C GLN A 263 -5.82 -2.14 20.89
N PHE A 264 -6.61 -1.54 21.79
CA PHE A 264 -6.30 -1.40 23.21
C PHE A 264 -7.37 -2.08 24.09
N PRO A 265 -6.99 -2.63 25.26
CA PRO A 265 -7.95 -3.16 26.22
C PRO A 265 -8.90 -2.06 26.75
N ASP A 266 -10.16 -2.43 27.04
CA ASP A 266 -11.29 -1.56 27.43
C ASP A 266 -11.00 -0.53 28.54
N ASN A 267 -9.98 -0.77 29.36
CA ASN A 267 -9.55 0.15 30.42
C ASN A 267 -9.00 1.49 29.89
N PHE A 268 -8.85 1.66 28.57
CA PHE A 268 -8.25 2.85 27.96
C PHE A 268 -9.28 3.88 27.44
N ILE A 269 -10.54 3.50 27.20
CA ILE A 269 -11.58 4.39 26.63
C ILE A 269 -12.10 5.42 27.67
N SER A 270 -11.66 5.34 28.93
CA SER A 270 -12.15 6.18 30.03
C SER A 270 -11.18 7.27 30.52
N LEU A 271 -10.16 7.63 29.75
CA LEU A 271 -9.30 8.80 30.01
C LEU A 271 -9.58 9.89 28.96
#